data_AF-A0A814ZF87-F1
#
_entry.id   AF-A0A814ZF87-F1
#
_cell.length_a   1.000
_cell.length_b   1.000
_cell.length_c   1.000
_cell.angle_alpha   90.00
_cell.angle_beta   90.00
_cell.angle_gamma   90.00
#
_symmetry.space_group_name_H-M   'P 1'
#
loop_
_entity.id
_entity.type
_entity.pdbx_description
1 polymer ?
#
loop_
_entity_poly.entity_id
_entity_poly.type
_entity_poly.pdbx_seq_one_letter_code
_entity_poly.pdbx_strand_id
1 'polypeptide(L)'
;MAHYPLPPVDDMTLREWNMCTSTLEDTISFCQSVKLIPYRPTAPCSNGHNNWYMGKCSKIIDGYHWRCRVKECRLSRSIRDGTFFANSKLEIQQVLDLIFIGLKESIPMTFFVDIANLRVSLLSHPGIIGGVGHVAEIDESA
;
A
#
# COMPACT_ATOMS: atom_id res chain seq x y z
N MET A 1 13.39 5.74 18.66
CA MET A 1 13.17 4.87 17.49
C MET A 1 13.61 5.66 16.27
N ALA A 2 14.63 5.19 15.57
CA ALA A 2 15.20 5.93 14.44
C ALA A 2 14.20 5.91 13.27
N HIS A 3 13.72 7.08 12.88
CA HIS A 3 13.00 7.27 11.62
C HIS A 3 14.05 7.35 10.51
N TYR A 4 14.43 6.20 9.95
CA TYR A 4 15.18 6.20 8.69
C TYR A 4 14.21 6.58 7.57
N PRO A 5 14.44 7.68 6.83
CA PRO A 5 13.66 7.95 5.63
C PRO A 5 13.95 6.82 4.63
N LEU A 6 12.92 6.05 4.28
CA LEU A 6 13.05 4.93 3.37
C LEU A 6 13.34 5.42 1.95
N PRO A 7 14.15 4.69 1.17
CA PRO A 7 14.46 5.05 -0.21
C PRO A 7 13.21 4.99 -1.09
N PRO A 8 13.16 5.77 -2.19
CA PRO A 8 12.16 5.57 -3.24
C PRO A 8 12.16 4.10 -3.66
N VAL A 9 10.98 3.49 -3.80
CA VAL A 9 10.82 2.04 -4.04
C VAL A 9 11.64 1.57 -5.25
N ASP A 10 11.84 2.45 -6.23
CA ASP A 10 12.59 2.20 -7.47
C ASP A 10 14.05 1.78 -7.21
N ASP A 11 14.71 2.37 -6.20
CA ASP A 11 16.12 2.11 -5.86
C ASP A 11 16.30 1.02 -4.80
N MET A 12 15.21 0.45 -4.30
CA MET A 12 15.26 -0.52 -3.20
C MET A 12 15.85 -1.86 -3.66
N THR A 13 16.80 -2.39 -2.90
CA THR A 13 17.35 -3.73 -3.11
C THR A 13 16.39 -4.81 -2.61
N LEU A 14 16.52 -6.05 -3.11
CA LEU A 14 15.75 -7.18 -2.60
C LEU A 14 15.96 -7.41 -1.09
N ARG A 15 17.14 -7.10 -0.57
CA ARG A 15 17.43 -7.21 0.86
C ARG A 15 16.63 -6.20 1.67
N GLU A 16 16.61 -4.95 1.25
CA GLU A 16 15.85 -3.89 1.91
C GLU A 16 14.34 -4.14 1.80
N TRP A 17 13.88 -4.63 0.65
CA TRP A 17 12.51 -5.08 0.44
C TRP A 17 12.12 -6.13 1.49
N ASN A 18 12.89 -7.22 1.56
CA ASN A 18 12.63 -8.31 2.50
C ASN A 18 12.66 -7.85 3.96
N MET A 19 13.48 -6.84 4.29
CA MET A 19 13.46 -6.26 5.64
C MET A 19 12.15 -5.55 5.93
N CYS A 20 11.64 -4.77 4.98
CA CYS A 20 10.40 -4.01 5.13
C CYS A 20 9.13 -4.87 5.03
N THR A 21 9.23 -6.05 4.44
CA THR A 21 8.09 -6.99 4.26
C THR A 21 8.25 -8.29 5.06
N SER A 22 9.24 -8.37 5.96
CA SER A 22 9.55 -9.62 6.70
C SER A 22 8.40 -10.10 7.58
N THR A 23 7.65 -9.16 8.15
CA THR A 23 6.43 -9.44 8.89
C THR A 23 5.27 -8.59 8.37
N LEU A 24 4.06 -9.00 8.70
CA LEU A 24 2.85 -8.25 8.38
C LEU A 24 2.85 -6.86 9.05
N GLU A 25 3.44 -6.72 10.23
CA GLU A 25 3.54 -5.44 10.95
C GLU A 25 4.55 -4.51 10.26
N ASP A 26 5.69 -5.04 9.83
CA ASP A 26 6.67 -4.30 9.04
C ASP A 26 6.07 -3.88 7.70
N THR A 27 5.35 -4.79 7.04
CA THR A 27 4.69 -4.53 5.76
C THR A 27 3.68 -3.39 5.87
N ILE A 28 2.86 -3.38 6.93
CA ILE A 28 1.90 -2.30 7.17
C ILE A 28 2.63 -1.00 7.48
N SER A 29 3.68 -1.05 8.31
CA SER A 29 4.48 0.13 8.67
C SER A 29 5.16 0.74 7.44
N PHE A 30 5.68 -0.10 6.55
CA PHE A 30 6.21 0.27 5.25
C PHE A 30 5.14 0.95 4.40
N CYS A 31 3.97 0.31 4.20
CA CYS A 31 2.83 0.90 3.48
C CYS A 31 2.41 2.26 4.04
N GLN A 32 2.47 2.46 5.36
CA GLN A 32 2.14 3.74 5.98
C GLN A 32 3.19 4.80 5.70
N SER A 33 4.47 4.43 5.73
CA SER A 33 5.58 5.35 5.44
C SER A 33 5.54 5.88 4.00
N VAL A 34 5.13 5.03 3.04
CA VAL A 34 4.96 5.40 1.62
C VAL A 34 3.53 5.86 1.29
N LYS A 35 2.68 6.06 2.32
CA LYS A 35 1.30 6.58 2.21
C LYS A 35 0.33 5.73 1.37
N LEU A 36 0.63 4.44 1.17
CA LEU A 36 -0.31 3.49 0.57
C LEU A 36 -1.44 3.09 1.54
N ILE A 37 -1.20 3.16 2.84
CA ILE A 37 -2.19 2.98 3.91
C ILE A 37 -2.06 4.15 4.89
N PRO A 38 -3.15 4.72 5.40
CA PRO A 38 -3.04 5.79 6.37
C PRO A 38 -2.59 5.26 7.75
N TYR A 39 -1.88 6.08 8.53
CA TYR A 39 -1.57 5.77 9.94
C TYR A 39 -2.82 5.70 10.83
N ARG A 40 -3.92 6.36 10.42
CA ARG A 40 -5.23 6.30 11.05
C ARG A 40 -6.31 6.64 10.02
N PRO A 41 -7.52 6.06 10.12
CA PRO A 41 -8.70 6.54 9.42
C PRO A 41 -8.91 8.05 9.61
N THR A 42 -9.14 8.77 8.52
CA THR A 42 -9.50 10.19 8.56
C THR A 42 -10.97 10.41 8.90
N ALA A 43 -11.84 9.52 8.40
CA ALA A 43 -13.27 9.59 8.63
C ALA A 43 -13.65 9.06 10.02
N PRO A 44 -14.61 9.69 10.72
CA PRO A 44 -15.20 9.14 11.94
C PRO A 44 -15.95 7.84 11.61
N CYS A 45 -16.23 7.04 12.65
CA CYS A 45 -17.16 5.92 12.51
C CYS A 45 -18.59 6.43 12.28
N SER A 46 -19.51 5.54 11.88
CA SER A 46 -20.92 5.91 11.66
C SER A 46 -21.63 6.42 12.93
N ASN A 47 -21.06 6.20 14.11
CA ASN A 47 -21.52 6.77 15.39
C ASN A 47 -20.83 8.10 15.74
N GLY A 48 -20.06 8.71 14.84
CA GLY A 48 -19.40 10.02 15.03
C GLY A 48 -18.08 10.00 15.79
N HIS A 49 -17.62 8.84 16.29
CA HIS A 49 -16.35 8.77 17.02
C HIS A 49 -15.14 8.78 16.07
N ASN A 50 -14.11 9.55 16.42
CA ASN A 50 -12.83 9.58 15.68
C ASN A 50 -11.69 8.86 16.41
N ASN A 51 -12.01 7.94 17.31
CA ASN A 51 -11.03 7.24 18.12
C ASN A 51 -10.76 5.83 17.57
N TRP A 52 -9.97 5.75 16.52
CA TRP A 52 -9.59 4.51 15.85
C TRP A 52 -8.29 3.94 16.39
N TYR A 53 -8.18 2.61 16.38
CA TYR A 53 -6.94 1.89 16.57
C TYR A 53 -6.83 0.72 15.61
N MET A 54 -5.60 0.32 15.32
CA MET A 54 -5.33 -0.87 14.54
C MET A 54 -5.33 -2.08 15.47
N GLY A 55 -6.14 -3.09 15.17
CA GLY A 55 -6.24 -4.32 15.95
C GLY A 55 -5.96 -5.55 15.09
N LYS A 56 -5.34 -6.57 15.69
CA LYS A 56 -5.14 -7.88 15.05
C LYS A 56 -6.47 -8.63 14.95
N CYS A 57 -6.72 -9.26 13.81
CA CYS A 57 -7.87 -10.10 13.54
C CYS A 57 -7.47 -11.21 12.56
N SER A 58 -7.28 -12.43 13.04
CA SER A 58 -6.82 -13.57 12.20
C SER A 58 -7.84 -14.06 11.16
N LYS A 59 -9.08 -13.57 11.22
CA LYS A 59 -10.17 -13.99 10.31
C LYS A 59 -10.23 -13.19 9.02
N ILE A 60 -9.39 -12.17 8.86
CA ILE A 60 -9.35 -11.30 7.69
C ILE A 60 -8.00 -11.44 6.99
N ILE A 61 -7.99 -11.21 5.69
CA ILE A 61 -6.86 -11.48 4.79
C ILE A 61 -5.55 -10.85 5.24
N ASP A 62 -5.54 -9.58 5.69
CA ASP A 62 -4.30 -8.92 6.15
C ASP A 62 -4.08 -9.03 7.65
N GLY A 63 -4.83 -9.84 8.38
CA GLY A 63 -4.66 -9.98 9.82
C GLY A 63 -4.90 -8.72 10.67
N TYR A 64 -5.26 -7.56 10.07
CA TYR A 64 -5.41 -6.27 10.75
C TYR A 64 -6.61 -5.48 10.27
N HIS A 65 -7.31 -4.84 11.21
CA HIS A 65 -8.43 -3.94 10.93
C HIS A 65 -8.36 -2.64 11.73
N TRP A 66 -9.11 -1.63 11.28
CA TRP A 66 -9.41 -0.48 12.11
C TRP A 66 -10.59 -0.79 13.00
N ARG A 67 -10.48 -0.51 14.29
CA ARG A 67 -11.56 -0.67 15.27
C ARG A 67 -11.75 0.61 16.08
N CYS A 68 -13.00 0.92 16.39
CA CYS A 68 -13.30 2.03 17.29
C CYS A 68 -12.90 1.65 18.73
N ARG A 69 -12.20 2.55 19.44
CA ARG A 69 -11.77 2.33 20.84
C ARG A 69 -12.92 2.45 21.84
N VAL A 70 -14.03 3.10 21.47
CA VAL A 70 -15.17 3.28 22.37
C VAL A 70 -15.79 1.90 22.65
N LYS A 71 -15.83 1.48 23.91
CA LYS A 71 -16.19 0.10 24.33
C LYS A 71 -17.54 -0.37 23.77
N GLU A 72 -18.51 0.53 23.70
CA GLU A 72 -19.86 0.26 23.20
C GLU A 72 -19.93 0.29 21.66
N CYS A 73 -18.97 0.96 21.02
CA CYS A 73 -18.88 1.05 19.57
C CYS A 73 -18.12 -0.15 19.00
N ARG A 74 -18.87 -1.14 18.48
CA ARG A 74 -18.30 -2.36 17.89
C ARG A 74 -17.90 -2.20 16.41
N LEU A 75 -17.90 -0.97 15.90
CA LEU A 75 -17.58 -0.69 14.51
C LEU A 75 -16.11 -1.00 14.22
N SER A 76 -15.91 -1.71 13.11
CA SER A 76 -14.61 -2.00 12.55
C SER A 76 -14.68 -1.90 11.03
N ARG A 77 -13.54 -1.67 10.39
CA ARG A 77 -13.43 -1.57 8.94
C ARG A 77 -12.06 -2.02 8.47
N SER A 78 -11.93 -2.36 7.19
CA SER A 78 -10.67 -2.87 6.65
C SER A 78 -9.59 -1.80 6.66
N ILE A 79 -8.32 -2.20 6.84
CA ILE A 79 -7.19 -1.29 6.62
C ILE A 79 -7.05 -0.89 5.14
N ARG A 80 -7.68 -1.65 4.23
CA ARG A 80 -7.74 -1.39 2.79
C ARG A 80 -8.80 -0.36 2.38
N ASP A 81 -9.74 -0.03 3.27
CA ASP A 81 -10.89 0.79 2.89
C ASP A 81 -10.45 2.20 2.49
N GLY A 82 -10.69 2.55 1.23
CA GLY A 82 -10.29 3.84 0.64
C GLY A 82 -8.81 3.95 0.30
N THR A 83 -8.08 2.83 0.21
CA THR A 83 -6.65 2.82 -0.13
C THR A 83 -6.39 2.20 -1.51
N PHE A 84 -5.12 2.17 -1.92
CA PHE A 84 -4.65 1.50 -3.12
C PHE A 84 -5.04 0.01 -3.18
N PHE A 85 -5.07 -0.65 -2.02
CA PHE A 85 -5.37 -2.08 -1.88
C PHE A 85 -6.88 -2.39 -1.85
N ALA A 86 -7.75 -1.38 -1.96
CA ALA A 86 -9.19 -1.58 -1.93
C ALA A 86 -9.62 -2.58 -3.01
N ASN A 87 -10.48 -3.54 -2.63
CA ASN A 87 -11.03 -4.60 -3.49
C ASN A 87 -10.04 -5.66 -4.01
N SER A 88 -8.74 -5.54 -3.73
CA SER A 88 -7.81 -6.61 -4.05
C SER A 88 -8.20 -7.89 -3.31
N LYS A 89 -8.07 -9.03 -4.01
CA LYS A 89 -8.25 -10.38 -3.42
C LYS A 89 -6.95 -10.98 -2.90
N LEU A 90 -5.82 -10.33 -3.17
CA LEU A 90 -4.50 -10.72 -2.71
C LEU A 90 -4.20 -10.06 -1.37
N GLU A 91 -3.36 -10.67 -0.55
CA GLU A 91 -2.79 -10.05 0.65
C GLU A 91 -1.97 -8.81 0.28
N ILE A 92 -1.90 -7.81 1.17
CA ILE A 92 -1.09 -6.59 0.90
C ILE A 92 0.35 -6.97 0.53
N GLN A 93 0.95 -7.94 1.24
CA GLN A 93 2.29 -8.41 0.96
C GLN A 93 2.42 -9.00 -0.44
N GLN A 94 1.48 -9.85 -0.86
CA GLN A 94 1.46 -10.42 -2.22
C GLN A 94 1.36 -9.35 -3.30
N VAL A 95 0.51 -8.33 -3.09
CA VAL A 95 0.40 -7.20 -4.02
C VAL A 95 1.73 -6.46 -4.12
N LEU A 96 2.36 -6.19 -2.98
CA LEU A 96 3.65 -5.51 -2.93
C LEU A 96 4.74 -6.32 -3.64
N ASP A 97 4.82 -7.63 -3.40
CA ASP A 97 5.84 -8.49 -4.02
C ASP A 97 5.69 -8.52 -5.55
N LEU A 98 4.46 -8.56 -6.05
CA LEU A 98 4.17 -8.45 -7.49
C LEU A 98 4.66 -7.12 -8.07
N ILE A 99 4.43 -6.01 -7.37
CA ILE A 99 4.91 -4.68 -7.79
C ILE A 99 6.43 -4.64 -7.80
N PHE A 100 7.08 -5.13 -6.74
CA PHE A 100 8.54 -5.13 -6.64
C PHE A 100 9.20 -5.95 -7.77
N ILE A 101 8.70 -7.16 -8.01
CA ILE A 101 9.15 -8.01 -9.12
C ILE A 101 8.91 -7.30 -10.45
N GLY A 102 7.73 -6.71 -10.63
CA GLY A 102 7.38 -5.96 -11.83
C GLY A 102 8.37 -4.85 -12.15
N LEU A 103 8.73 -4.05 -11.14
CA LEU A 103 9.70 -2.97 -11.28
C LEU A 103 11.11 -3.49 -11.62
N LYS A 104 11.55 -4.61 -11.02
CA LYS A 104 12.89 -5.17 -11.29
C LYS A 104 13.00 -5.87 -12.63
N GLU A 105 11.95 -6.55 -13.07
CA GLU A 105 11.90 -7.27 -14.34
C GLU A 105 11.40 -6.40 -15.51
N SER A 106 11.17 -5.10 -15.29
CA SER A 106 10.63 -4.16 -16.29
C SER A 106 9.28 -4.61 -16.89
N ILE A 107 8.46 -5.30 -16.08
CA ILE A 107 7.13 -5.76 -16.49
C ILE A 107 6.14 -4.58 -16.34
N PRO A 108 5.29 -4.31 -17.34
CA PRO A 108 4.32 -3.21 -17.28
C PRO A 108 3.39 -3.30 -16.06
N MET A 109 3.27 -2.21 -15.29
CA MET A 109 2.42 -2.14 -14.09
C MET A 109 0.94 -2.43 -14.37
N THR A 110 0.47 -2.20 -15.59
CA THR A 110 -0.89 -2.53 -16.05
C THR A 110 -1.20 -4.02 -15.87
N PHE A 111 -0.22 -4.89 -16.09
CA PHE A 111 -0.37 -6.34 -15.93
C PHE A 111 -0.72 -6.70 -14.48
N PHE A 112 -0.06 -6.08 -13.50
CA PHE A 112 -0.29 -6.36 -12.08
C PHE A 112 -1.57 -5.73 -11.55
N VAL A 113 -1.93 -4.55 -12.05
CA VAL A 113 -3.19 -3.89 -11.72
C VAL A 113 -4.38 -4.78 -12.05
N ASP A 114 -4.36 -5.43 -13.23
CA ASP A 114 -5.44 -6.31 -13.67
C ASP A 114 -5.50 -7.58 -12.82
N ILE A 115 -4.35 -8.19 -12.52
CA ILE A 115 -4.25 -9.39 -11.68
C ILE A 115 -4.74 -9.10 -10.25
N ALA A 116 -4.29 -8.00 -9.67
CA ALA A 116 -4.57 -7.65 -8.29
C ALA A 116 -5.87 -6.84 -8.12
N ASN A 117 -6.58 -6.51 -9.21
CA ASN A 117 -7.79 -5.66 -9.23
C ASN A 117 -7.60 -4.33 -8.48
N LEU A 118 -6.45 -3.69 -8.68
CA LEU A 118 -6.05 -2.47 -7.96
C LEU A 118 -6.67 -1.22 -8.60
N ARG A 119 -6.86 -0.16 -7.82
CA ARG A 119 -7.34 1.13 -8.34
C ARG A 119 -6.21 1.89 -9.04
N VAL A 120 -6.29 1.99 -10.38
CA VAL A 120 -5.31 2.67 -11.26
C VAL A 120 -5.16 4.17 -10.95
N SER A 121 -6.21 4.82 -10.44
CA SER A 121 -6.25 6.26 -10.20
C SER A 121 -5.25 6.78 -9.16
N LEU A 122 -4.53 5.90 -8.45
CA LEU A 122 -3.44 6.27 -7.53
C LEU A 122 -2.05 6.16 -8.17
N LEU A 123 -1.90 5.42 -9.28
CA LEU A 123 -0.67 5.34 -10.07
C LEU A 123 -0.45 6.60 -10.93
N SER A 124 -1.51 7.38 -11.17
CA SER A 124 -1.46 8.64 -11.92
C SER A 124 -0.88 9.82 -11.13
N HIS A 125 -0.27 9.59 -9.96
CA HIS A 125 0.56 10.57 -9.28
C HIS A 125 2.03 10.29 -9.63
N PRO A 126 2.65 11.07 -10.54
CA PRO A 126 3.99 10.83 -11.09
C PRO A 126 5.15 11.03 -10.10
N GLY A 127 4.89 10.92 -8.80
CA GLY A 127 5.89 11.03 -7.74
C GLY A 127 5.89 9.88 -6.73
N ILE A 128 5.09 8.82 -6.95
CA ILE A 128 5.03 7.67 -6.02
C ILE A 128 5.45 6.35 -6.70
N ILE A 129 5.36 6.22 -8.03
CA ILE A 129 5.85 5.05 -8.77
C ILE A 129 6.41 5.58 -10.10
N GLY A 130 7.74 5.55 -10.26
CA GLY A 130 8.43 6.10 -11.42
C GLY A 130 8.78 7.57 -11.24
N GLY A 131 10.05 7.85 -10.95
CA GLY A 131 10.61 9.20 -11.02
C GLY A 131 10.46 9.84 -12.40
N VAL A 132 10.35 11.16 -12.40
CA VAL A 132 10.44 12.02 -13.60
C VAL A 132 11.81 11.80 -14.26
N GLY A 133 11.86 11.31 -15.50
CA GLY A 133 13.14 11.24 -16.22
C GLY A 133 13.25 10.36 -17.47
N HIS A 134 12.23 9.59 -17.86
CA HIS A 134 12.25 8.88 -19.16
C HIS A 134 11.06 9.31 -20.02
N VAL A 135 11.19 10.46 -20.65
CA VAL A 135 10.48 10.73 -21.90
C VAL A 135 11.25 9.96 -22.96
N ALA A 136 10.68 8.86 -23.45
CA ALA A 136 11.12 8.30 -24.72
C ALA A 136 10.71 9.32 -25.78
N GLU A 137 11.69 10.10 -26.28
CA GLU A 137 11.51 10.88 -27.49
C GLU A 137 11.26 9.89 -28.62
N ILE A 138 10.02 9.86 -29.12
CA ILE A 138 9.71 9.21 -30.37
C ILE A 138 10.14 10.20 -31.45
N ASP A 139 11.33 9.99 -32.00
CA ASP A 139 11.80 10.66 -33.22
C ASP A 139 11.02 10.04 -34.40
N GLU A 140 9.92 10.67 -34.78
CA GLU A 140 9.32 10.45 -36.10
C GLU A 140 10.01 11.38 -37.12
N SER A 141 11.17 10.95 -37.59
CA SER A 141 11.81 11.48 -38.80
C SER A 141 11.85 10.38 -39.86
N ALA A 142 10.81 10.34 -40.71
CA ALA A 142 10.82 9.67 -42.01
C ALA A 142 10.05 10.52 -43.04
#